data_AF-A0A351GGP7-F1
#
_entry.id   AF-A0A351GGP7-F1
#
_cell.length_a   1.000
_cell.length_b   1.000
_cell.length_c   1.000
_cell.angle_alpha   90.00
_cell.angle_beta   90.00
_cell.angle_gamma   90.00
#
_symmetry.space_group_name_H-M   'P 1'
#
loop_
_entity.id
_entity.type
_entity.pdbx_description
1 polymer ?
#
loop_
_entity_poly.entity_id
_entity_poly.type
_entity_poly.pdbx_seq_one_letter_code
_entity_poly.pdbx_strand_id
1 'polypeptide(L)' 'MIVKIRKEHIEKGIAKYKGVRQEEIEKLFEQGKLNAKVYRFEDGRFLVHYLVFDNALLYSNKETLMDSIILE' A
#
# COMPACT_ATOMS: atom_id res chain seq x y z
N MET A 1 1.14 -10.35 -7.95
CA MET A 1 0.72 -11.15 -6.78
C MET A 1 0.41 -10.19 -5.64
N ILE A 2 -0.70 -10.37 -4.91
CA ILE A 2 -1.09 -9.50 -3.80
C ILE A 2 -0.97 -10.30 -2.50
N VAL A 3 -0.25 -9.77 -1.51
CA VAL A 3 -0.05 -10.44 -0.22
C VAL A 3 -0.67 -9.61 0.89
N LYS A 4 -1.54 -10.22 1.70
CA LYS A 4 -2.11 -9.58 2.89
C LYS A 4 -1.11 -9.63 4.05
N ILE A 5 -0.80 -8.47 4.60
CA ILE A 5 0.15 -8.28 5.70
C ILE A 5 -0.65 -7.96 6.97
N ARG A 6 -0.38 -8.70 8.04
CA ARG A 6 -0.99 -8.44 9.36
C ARG A 6 -0.39 -7.19 9.97
N LYS A 7 -1.19 -6.47 10.76
CA LYS A 7 -0.83 -5.24 11.48
C LYS A 7 0.54 -5.30 12.17
N GLU A 8 0.82 -6.40 12.87
CA GLU A 8 2.06 -6.62 13.63
C GLU A 8 3.35 -6.59 12.77
N HIS A 9 3.24 -6.78 11.45
CA HIS A 9 4.36 -6.78 10.52
C HIS A 9 4.47 -5.50 9.68
N ILE A 10 3.49 -4.59 9.73
CA ILE A 10 3.42 -3.41 8.86
C ILE A 10 4.60 -2.49 9.13
N GLU A 11 4.73 -1.98 10.37
CA GLU A 11 5.80 -1.03 10.73
C GLU A 11 7.18 -1.66 10.59
N LYS A 12 7.34 -2.92 11.01
CA LYS A 12 8.58 -3.68 10.84
C LYS A 12 8.96 -3.82 9.36
N GLY A 13 7.98 -4.06 8.49
CA GLY A 13 8.17 -4.14 7.05
C GLY A 13 8.58 -2.80 6.45
N ILE A 14 7.87 -1.72 6.79
CA ILE A 14 8.18 -0.36 6.32
C ILE A 14 9.60 0.03 6.73
N ALA A 15 9.98 -0.19 7.99
CA ALA A 15 11.33 0.12 8.48
C ALA A 15 12.40 -0.74 7.79
N LYS A 16 12.17 -2.06 7.67
CA LYS A 16 13.13 -3.00 7.07
C LYS A 16 13.38 -2.73 5.58
N TYR A 17 12.34 -2.38 4.83
CA TYR A 17 12.44 -2.14 3.39
C TYR A 17 12.49 -0.65 3.02
N LYS A 18 12.76 0.22 4.01
CA LYS A 18 12.85 1.68 3.86
C LYS A 18 11.71 2.28 3.04
N GLY A 19 10.47 1.95 3.42
CA GLY A 19 9.30 2.39 2.68
C GLY A 19 9.16 3.91 2.65
N VAL A 20 9.15 4.47 1.44
CA VAL A 20 8.94 5.89 1.19
C VAL A 20 7.46 6.13 0.94
N ARG A 21 6.87 7.09 1.65
CA ARG A 21 5.46 7.43 1.50
C ARG A 21 5.17 7.96 0.10
N GLN A 22 4.02 7.63 -0.47
CA GLN A 22 3.62 8.01 -1.84
C GLN A 22 2.29 8.76 -1.79
N GLU A 23 2.35 10.05 -1.43
CA GLU A 23 1.18 10.90 -1.22
C GLU A 23 0.31 11.06 -2.47
N GLU A 24 0.90 11.02 -3.67
CA GLU A 24 0.14 11.10 -4.93
C GLU A 24 -0.81 9.92 -5.11
N ILE A 25 -0.38 8.72 -4.69
CA ILE A 25 -1.22 7.52 -4.76
C ILE A 25 -2.24 7.52 -3.62
N GLU A 26 -1.86 8.01 -2.44
CA GLU A 26 -2.81 8.19 -1.33
C GLU A 26 -4.01 9.05 -1.73
N LYS A 27 -3.78 10.13 -2.49
CA LYS A 27 -4.86 10.97 -3.02
C LYS A 27 -5.83 10.21 -3.95
N LEU A 28 -5.32 9.26 -4.74
CA LEU A 28 -6.18 8.41 -5.59
C LEU A 28 -7.08 7.51 -4.75
N PHE A 29 -6.56 6.96 -3.65
CA PHE A 29 -7.37 6.21 -2.69
C PHE A 29 -8.41 7.10 -2.01
N GLU A 30 -8.04 8.33 -1.63
CA GLU A 30 -8.99 9.29 -1.05
C GLU A 30 -10.11 9.68 -2.01
N GLN A 31 -9.84 9.78 -3.33
CA GLN A 31 -10.88 9.98 -4.35
C GLN A 31 -11.89 8.82 -4.37
N GLY A 32 -11.42 7.59 -4.17
CA GLY A 32 -12.26 6.40 -3.97
C GLY A 32 -12.91 6.29 -2.58
N LYS A 33 -12.79 7.33 -1.73
CA LYS A 33 -13.22 7.34 -0.31
C LYS A 33 -12.54 6.26 0.55
N LEU A 34 -11.38 5.77 0.12
CA LEU A 34 -10.57 4.81 0.86
C LEU A 34 -9.46 5.55 1.59
N ASN A 35 -9.43 5.44 2.92
CA ASN A 35 -8.34 6.02 3.72
C ASN A 35 -7.19 5.02 3.84
N ALA A 36 -6.18 5.19 2.99
CA ALA A 36 -5.02 4.32 2.94
C ALA A 36 -3.70 5.12 2.87
N LYS A 37 -2.68 4.63 3.57
CA LYS A 37 -1.29 5.11 3.46
C LYS A 37 -0.53 4.21 2.51
N VAL A 38 0.21 4.79 1.57
CA VAL A 38 0.91 4.03 0.53
C VAL A 38 2.40 4.24 0.69
N TYR A 39 3.16 3.14 0.73
CA TYR A 39 4.61 3.13 0.84
C TYR A 39 5.23 2.38 -0.32
N ARG A 40 6.21 2.98 -0.99
CA ARG A 40 7.03 2.33 -2.01
C ARG A 40 8.33 1.84 -1.38
N PHE A 41 8.66 0.58 -1.59
CA PHE A 41 9.92 -0.02 -1.15
C PHE A 41 11.02 0.16 -2.20
N GLU A 42 12.29 0.07 -1.78
CA GLU A 42 13.46 0.19 -2.69
C GLU A 42 13.40 -0.84 -3.84
N ASP A 43 12.84 -2.01 -3.57
CA ASP A 43 12.65 -3.12 -4.50
C ASP A 43 11.46 -2.91 -5.49
N GLY A 44 10.79 -1.76 -5.44
CA GLY A 44 9.68 -1.41 -6.36
C GLY A 44 8.30 -1.95 -5.96
N ARG A 45 8.23 -2.72 -4.87
CA ARG A 45 6.97 -3.16 -4.24
C ARG A 45 6.23 -2.02 -3.56
N PHE A 46 4.91 -2.11 -3.50
CA PHE A 46 4.05 -1.11 -2.86
C PHE A 46 3.27 -1.72 -1.71
N LEU A 47 3.36 -1.12 -0.53
CA LEU A 47 2.54 -1.46 0.62
C LEU A 47 1.43 -0.43 0.76
N VAL A 48 0.19 -0.89 0.70
CA VAL A 48 -1.01 -0.08 0.96
C VAL A 48 -1.55 -0.47 2.32
N HIS A 49 -1.49 0.45 3.27
CA HIS A 49 -2.01 0.27 4.61
C HIS A 49 -3.38 0.96 4.72
N TYR A 50 -4.44 0.16 4.76
CA TYR A 50 -5.81 0.65 4.91
C TYR A 50 -6.09 0.95 6.38
N LEU A 51 -6.29 2.23 6.71
CA LEU A 51 -6.47 2.67 8.09
C LEU A 51 -7.82 2.23 8.68
N VAL A 52 -8.83 2.04 7.83
CA VAL A 52 -10.19 1.63 8.25
C VAL A 52 -10.22 0.18 8.74
N PHE A 53 -9.41 -0.68 8.13
CA PHE A 53 -9.44 -2.13 8.38
C PHE A 53 -8.21 -2.64 9.13
N ASP A 54 -7.28 -1.75 9.51
CA ASP A 54 -6.05 -2.09 10.23
C ASP A 54 -5.24 -3.23 9.53
N ASN A 55 -5.32 -3.26 8.19
CA ASN A 55 -4.71 -4.27 7.34
C ASN A 55 -3.87 -3.61 6.26
N ALA A 56 -2.80 -4.28 5.81
CA ALA A 56 -2.04 -3.84 4.66
C ALA A 56 -2.01 -4.88 3.55
N LEU A 57 -1.97 -4.40 2.32
CA LEU A 57 -1.77 -5.20 1.11
C LEU A 57 -0.43 -4.83 0.51
N LEU A 58 0.37 -5.85 0.19
CA LEU A 58 1.64 -5.71 -0.50
C LEU A 58 1.45 -6.11 -1.97
N TYR A 59 1.70 -5.16 -2.84
CA TYR A 59 1.65 -5.28 -4.28
C TYR A 59 3.07 -5.43 -4.85
N SER A 60 3.20 -6.31 -5.83
CA SER A 60 4.49 -6.58 -6.47
C SER A 60 5.07 -5.37 -7.22
N ASN A 61 4.21 -4.51 -7.78
CA ASN A 61 4.59 -3.35 -8.58
C ASN A 61 3.43 -2.34 -8.65
N LYS A 62 3.71 -1.17 -9.26
CA LYS A 62 2.72 -0.10 -9.46
C LYS A 62 1.56 -0.53 -10.36
N GLU A 63 1.81 -1.32 -11.39
CA GLU A 63 0.76 -1.77 -12.33
C GLU A 63 -0.31 -2.60 -11.61
N THR A 64 0.12 -3.58 -10.81
CA THR A 64 -0.80 -4.43 -10.02
C THR A 64 -1.61 -3.60 -9.04
N LEU A 65 -0.98 -2.56 -8.45
CA LEU A 65 -1.66 -1.63 -7.56
C LEU A 65 -2.72 -0.81 -8.29
N MET A 66 -2.38 -0.23 -9.45
CA MET A 66 -3.30 0.60 -10.23
C MET A 66 -4.47 -0.22 -10.77
N ASP A 67 -4.22 -1.43 -11.25
CA ASP A 67 -5.24 -2.37 -11.69
C ASP A 67 -6.26 -2.64 -10.56
N SER A 68 -5.78 -2.81 -9.32
CA SER A 68 -6.66 -3.01 -8.15
C SER A 68 -7.44 -1.77 -7.73
N ILE A 69 -7.03 -0.56 -8.14
CA ILE A 69 -7.74 0.69 -7.85
C ILE A 69 -8.78 1.00 -8.94
N ILE A 70 -8.51 0.60 -10.19
CA ILE A 70 -9.38 0.87 -11.34
C ILE A 70 -10.56 -0.11 -11.41
N LEU A 71 -10.44 -1.30 -10.81
CA LEU A 71 -11.45 -2.36 -10.89
C LEU A 71 -12.60 -2.24 -9.85
N GLU A 72 -12.58 -1.23 -8.96
CA GLU A 72 -13.68 -0.89 -8.03
C GLU A 72 -14.38 0.42 -8.46
#